data_AF-A0A9W3PG40-F1
#
_entry.id   AF-A0A9W3PG40-F1
#
_cell.length_a   1.000
_cell.length_b   1.000
_cell.length_c   1.000
_cell.angle_alpha   90.00
_cell.angle_beta   90.00
_cell.angle_gamma   90.00
#
_symmetry.space_group_name_H-M   'P 1'
#
loop_
_entity.id
_entity.type
_entity.pdbx_description
1 polymer ?
#
loop_
_entity_poly.entity_id
_entity_poly.type
_entity_poly.pdbx_seq_one_letter_code
_entity_poly.pdbx_strand_id
1 'polypeptide(L)'
;MFSPHLKNIVISDSLVRTYSLEQLLEQYLRDNEVRLSCMLLISKGLAKEVLESNKKGEIPAFRLSGIADNRNRTTRILPPVSLAKLEGKMRSGSSFLLQNVISIKGETKFAGAAVIKGKTKKLMGFLNEQELEGVVWINGKRNGGVVKTFDKESKKLIIYEIKSIKSKIIPHVNGNNISFDVNIESEGRLSENWMQSGKDFENEFLKREENAIEKEVKHLVHHVTKKIQKEYQVDIAGFGNQLRIKHPRTWEKVKKNWDQTFSKVPIKYHINVTIQDYGASSLKR
;
A
#
# COMPACT_ATOMS: atom_id res chain seq x y z
N MET A 1 -2.82 -27.73 29.55
CA MET A 1 -2.59 -26.29 29.82
C MET A 1 -2.66 -25.56 28.48
N PHE A 2 -3.65 -24.69 28.27
CA PHE A 2 -3.74 -23.86 27.06
C PHE A 2 -3.11 -22.50 27.39
N SER A 3 -2.05 -22.11 26.68
CA SER A 3 -1.50 -20.76 26.77
C SER A 3 -2.17 -19.91 25.69
N PRO A 4 -3.11 -19.02 26.02
CA PRO A 4 -3.63 -18.08 25.05
C PRO A 4 -2.48 -17.19 24.54
N HIS A 5 -2.55 -16.80 23.27
CA HIS A 5 -1.56 -15.91 22.67
C HIS A 5 -2.25 -14.75 21.96
N LEU A 6 -1.77 -13.55 22.24
CA LEU A 6 -2.19 -12.33 21.56
C LEU A 6 -1.86 -12.44 20.05
N LYS A 7 -2.89 -12.38 19.22
CA LYS A 7 -2.74 -12.46 17.74
C LYS A 7 -2.70 -11.09 17.09
N ASN A 8 -3.57 -10.18 17.51
CA ASN A 8 -3.72 -8.86 16.91
C ASN A 8 -3.82 -7.80 18.01
N ILE A 9 -3.24 -6.62 17.76
CA ILE A 9 -3.45 -5.41 18.54
C ILE A 9 -4.12 -4.39 17.61
N VAL A 10 -5.31 -3.93 17.99
CA VAL A 10 -6.06 -2.90 17.27
C VAL A 10 -6.10 -1.64 18.12
N ILE A 11 -5.62 -0.52 17.57
CA ILE A 11 -5.54 0.76 18.29
C ILE A 11 -6.44 1.78 17.61
N SER A 12 -7.32 2.44 18.38
CA SER A 12 -8.16 3.53 17.88
C SER A 12 -7.33 4.71 17.40
N ASP A 13 -7.78 5.34 16.32
CA ASP A 13 -7.12 6.49 15.72
C ASP A 13 -7.01 7.69 16.67
N SER A 14 -8.02 7.93 17.50
CA SER A 14 -8.00 8.95 18.55
C SER A 14 -6.83 8.77 19.53
N LEU A 15 -6.51 7.53 19.91
CA LEU A 15 -5.38 7.22 20.79
C LEU A 15 -4.05 7.51 20.10
N VAL A 16 -3.88 7.09 18.84
CA VAL A 16 -2.62 7.29 18.09
C VAL A 16 -2.41 8.74 17.65
N ARG A 17 -3.46 9.55 17.62
CA ARG A 17 -3.35 11.02 17.49
C ARG A 17 -2.88 11.66 18.79
N THR A 18 -3.37 11.17 19.92
CA THR A 18 -3.11 11.75 21.25
C THR A 18 -1.73 11.34 21.77
N TYR A 19 -1.43 10.04 21.74
CA TYR A 19 -0.22 9.44 22.27
C TYR A 19 0.62 8.82 21.15
N SER A 20 1.94 8.77 21.34
CA SER A 20 2.81 8.08 20.38
C SER A 20 2.55 6.56 20.45
N LEU A 21 2.73 5.84 19.34
CA LEU A 21 2.64 4.38 19.34
C LEU A 21 3.61 3.72 20.33
N GLU A 22 4.76 4.34 20.58
CA GLU A 22 5.75 3.86 21.53
C GLU A 22 5.22 3.91 22.96
N GLN A 23 4.55 5.01 23.35
CA GLN A 23 3.89 5.13 24.66
C GLN A 23 2.77 4.11 24.81
N LEU A 24 1.94 3.94 23.78
CA LEU A 24 0.80 3.00 23.81
C LEU A 24 1.25 1.53 23.85
N LEU A 25 2.43 1.22 23.33
CA LEU A 25 2.92 -0.15 23.18
C LEU A 25 4.05 -0.51 24.16
N GLU A 26 4.45 0.40 25.05
CA GLU A 26 5.61 0.21 25.95
C GLU A 26 5.48 -1.08 26.78
N GLN A 27 4.31 -1.32 27.37
CA GLN A 27 4.05 -2.52 28.15
C GLN A 27 4.18 -3.79 27.29
N TYR A 28 3.56 -3.81 26.10
CA TYR A 28 3.58 -4.97 25.21
C TYR A 28 4.96 -5.26 24.62
N LEU A 29 5.82 -4.25 24.49
CA LEU A 29 7.20 -4.41 24.00
C LEU A 29 8.14 -4.92 25.10
N ARG A 30 7.80 -4.72 26.37
CA ARG A 30 8.61 -5.17 27.52
C ARG A 30 8.17 -6.51 28.10
N ASP A 31 6.94 -6.92 27.82
CA ASP A 31 6.38 -8.17 28.31
C ASP A 31 6.85 -9.37 27.47
N ASN A 32 7.59 -10.27 28.09
CA ASN A 32 8.12 -11.47 27.44
C ASN A 32 7.04 -12.51 27.07
N GLU A 33 5.83 -12.39 27.62
CA GLU A 33 4.69 -13.26 27.27
C GLU A 33 4.00 -12.82 25.97
N VAL A 34 4.29 -11.60 25.49
CA VAL A 34 3.74 -11.07 24.25
C VAL A 34 4.56 -11.57 23.07
N ARG A 35 3.96 -12.41 22.24
CA ARG A 35 4.58 -12.83 20.97
C ARG A 35 4.73 -11.62 20.04
N LEU A 36 5.98 -11.28 19.71
CA LEU A 36 6.31 -10.18 18.78
C LEU A 36 5.80 -10.37 17.34
N SER A 37 5.23 -11.54 17.03
CA SER A 37 4.55 -11.83 15.77
C SER A 37 3.10 -11.31 15.70
N CYS A 38 2.56 -10.76 16.79
CA CYS A 38 1.22 -10.20 16.79
C CYS A 38 1.09 -9.04 15.78
N MET A 39 -0.02 -9.02 15.04
CA MET A 39 -0.27 -8.06 13.97
C MET A 39 -0.84 -6.75 14.53
N LEU A 40 -0.34 -5.62 14.05
CA LEU A 40 -0.79 -4.28 14.45
C LEU A 40 -1.71 -3.67 13.39
N LEU A 41 -2.86 -3.18 13.84
CA LEU A 41 -3.86 -2.50 13.01
C LEU A 41 -4.29 -1.19 13.67
N ILE A 42 -4.62 -0.19 12.84
CA ILE A 42 -5.22 1.05 13.32
C ILE A 42 -6.70 1.05 12.94
N SER A 43 -7.58 1.34 13.90
CA SER A 43 -8.99 1.51 13.62
C SER A 43 -9.35 2.98 13.46
N LYS A 44 -9.94 3.35 12.33
CA LYS A 44 -10.62 4.65 12.21
C LYS A 44 -11.95 4.55 12.95
N GLY A 45 -11.98 5.03 14.20
CA GLY A 45 -13.08 4.81 15.14
C GLY A 45 -12.68 3.95 16.35
N LEU A 46 -13.69 3.38 17.02
CA LEU A 46 -13.48 2.59 18.22
C LEU A 46 -12.93 1.19 17.87
N ALA A 47 -11.78 0.83 18.41
CA ALA A 47 -11.17 -0.49 18.20
C ALA A 47 -12.10 -1.62 18.67
N LYS A 48 -12.93 -1.36 19.69
CA LYS A 48 -13.97 -2.27 20.19
C LYS A 48 -14.93 -2.70 19.07
N GLU A 49 -15.40 -1.78 18.24
CA GLU A 49 -16.37 -2.07 17.16
C GLU A 49 -15.80 -3.02 16.09
N VAL A 50 -14.47 -2.99 15.90
CA VAL A 50 -13.74 -3.89 14.99
C VAL A 50 -13.53 -5.27 15.62
N LEU A 51 -13.46 -5.32 16.95
CA LEU A 51 -13.24 -6.56 17.71
C LEU A 51 -14.55 -7.23 18.15
N GLU A 52 -15.69 -6.57 17.97
CA GLU A 52 -17.00 -7.19 18.15
C GLU A 52 -17.44 -7.92 16.85
N SER A 53 -18.15 -9.03 17.02
CA SER A 53 -18.80 -9.74 15.91
C SER A 53 -20.24 -10.08 16.28
N ASN A 54 -21.14 -9.83 15.33
CA ASN A 54 -22.55 -10.22 15.43
C ASN A 54 -22.75 -11.71 15.06
N LYS A 55 -21.69 -12.41 14.65
CA LYS A 55 -21.73 -13.82 14.24
C LYS A 55 -21.29 -14.73 15.39
N LYS A 56 -22.21 -15.58 15.85
CA LYS A 56 -21.95 -16.52 16.94
C LYS A 56 -20.81 -17.49 16.56
N GLY A 57 -19.82 -17.62 17.45
CA GLY A 57 -18.67 -18.53 17.26
C GLY A 57 -17.52 -17.98 16.41
N GLU A 58 -17.66 -16.78 15.83
CA GLU A 58 -16.56 -16.14 15.10
C GLU A 58 -15.55 -15.53 16.08
N ILE A 59 -14.27 -15.88 15.92
CA ILE A 59 -13.18 -15.29 16.70
C ILE A 59 -12.62 -14.09 15.91
N PRO A 60 -12.76 -12.84 16.41
CA PRO A 60 -12.36 -11.62 15.70
C PRO A 60 -10.90 -11.64 15.24
N ALA A 61 -10.02 -12.22 16.07
CA ALA A 61 -8.61 -12.34 15.75
C ALA A 61 -8.34 -13.16 14.48
N PHE A 62 -9.02 -14.30 14.30
CA PHE A 62 -8.85 -15.14 13.12
C PHE A 62 -9.50 -14.52 11.88
N ARG A 63 -10.63 -13.82 12.05
CA ARG A 63 -11.23 -13.04 10.96
C ARG A 63 -10.26 -11.99 10.41
N LEU A 64 -9.65 -11.20 11.28
CA LEU A 64 -8.67 -10.17 10.88
C LEU A 64 -7.45 -10.77 10.19
N SER A 65 -6.93 -11.89 10.69
CA SER A 65 -5.84 -12.62 10.03
C SER A 65 -6.26 -13.15 8.66
N GLY A 66 -7.45 -13.74 8.55
CA GLY A 66 -7.98 -14.23 7.28
C GLY A 66 -8.18 -13.13 6.23
N ILE A 67 -8.59 -11.91 6.64
CA ILE A 67 -8.62 -10.74 5.73
C ILE A 67 -7.19 -10.42 5.27
N ALA A 68 -6.22 -10.37 6.19
CA ALA A 68 -4.83 -10.06 5.88
C ALA A 68 -4.16 -11.10 4.95
N ASP A 69 -4.56 -12.37 5.02
CA ASP A 69 -4.05 -13.44 4.16
C ASP A 69 -4.50 -13.30 2.69
N ASN A 70 -5.63 -12.61 2.45
CA ASN A 70 -6.13 -12.33 1.10
C ASN A 70 -5.33 -11.25 0.35
N ARG A 71 -4.22 -10.76 0.90
CA ARG A 71 -3.40 -9.72 0.28
C ARG A 71 -2.96 -10.08 -1.15
N ASN A 72 -2.67 -11.35 -1.47
CA ASN A 72 -2.25 -11.71 -2.83
C ASN A 72 -3.39 -11.57 -3.87
N ARG A 73 -4.63 -11.36 -3.44
CA ARG A 73 -5.79 -11.13 -4.32
C ARG A 73 -6.10 -9.65 -4.55
N THR A 74 -5.44 -8.73 -3.84
CA THR A 74 -5.74 -7.29 -3.91
C THR A 74 -4.52 -6.44 -3.58
N THR A 75 -4.38 -5.30 -4.25
CA THR A 75 -3.39 -4.25 -3.96
C THR A 75 -3.78 -3.38 -2.75
N ARG A 76 -4.95 -3.59 -2.15
CA ARG A 76 -5.54 -2.75 -1.10
C ARG A 76 -5.24 -3.21 0.33
N ILE A 77 -4.43 -4.25 0.47
CA ILE A 77 -4.04 -4.83 1.77
C ILE A 77 -2.52 -4.80 1.90
N LEU A 78 -2.03 -4.11 2.92
CA LEU A 78 -0.62 -4.07 3.25
C LEU A 78 -0.10 -5.43 3.71
N PRO A 79 1.20 -5.73 3.51
CA PRO A 79 1.84 -6.80 4.26
C PRO A 79 1.64 -6.58 5.77
N PRO A 80 1.23 -7.61 6.53
CA PRO A 80 1.06 -7.50 7.97
C PRO A 80 2.32 -6.95 8.66
N VAL A 81 2.13 -5.92 9.48
CA VAL A 81 3.18 -5.37 10.33
C VAL A 81 3.03 -6.02 11.70
N SER A 82 4.02 -6.84 12.06
CA SER A 82 4.09 -7.41 13.40
C SER A 82 4.68 -6.41 14.39
N LEU A 83 4.51 -6.65 15.69
CA LEU A 83 5.11 -5.82 16.73
C LEU A 83 6.63 -5.67 16.58
N ALA A 84 7.36 -6.77 16.30
CA ALA A 84 8.80 -6.71 15.99
C ALA A 84 9.14 -5.80 14.79
N LYS A 85 8.36 -5.89 13.70
CA LYS A 85 8.58 -5.04 12.52
C LYS A 85 8.24 -3.58 12.80
N LEU A 86 7.21 -3.33 13.61
CA LEU A 86 6.82 -1.99 14.01
C LEU A 86 7.93 -1.33 14.83
N GLU A 87 8.55 -2.05 15.76
CA GLU A 87 9.66 -1.52 16.53
C GLU A 87 10.81 -1.04 15.63
N GLY A 88 11.22 -1.85 14.65
CA GLY A 88 12.23 -1.46 13.66
C GLY A 88 11.81 -0.21 12.86
N LYS A 89 10.53 -0.13 12.46
CA LYS A 89 9.98 1.05 11.77
C LYS A 89 10.05 2.31 12.65
N MET A 90 9.66 2.21 13.93
CA MET A 90 9.69 3.34 14.88
C MET A 90 11.13 3.81 15.15
N ARG A 91 12.09 2.88 15.26
CA ARG A 91 13.51 3.20 15.44
C ARG A 91 14.13 3.87 14.21
N SER A 92 13.66 3.53 13.00
CA SER A 92 14.17 4.13 11.75
C SER A 92 13.92 5.63 11.62
N GLY A 93 12.92 6.17 12.34
CA GLY A 93 12.46 7.56 12.22
C GLY A 93 11.77 7.91 10.90
N SER A 94 11.70 6.99 9.94
CA SER A 94 10.97 7.16 8.69
C SER A 94 9.46 7.02 8.92
N SER A 95 8.65 7.80 8.21
CA SER A 95 7.19 7.66 8.26
C SER A 95 6.78 6.33 7.62
N PHE A 96 5.69 5.74 8.12
CA PHE A 96 5.26 4.41 7.68
C PHE A 96 3.75 4.27 7.69
N LEU A 97 3.27 3.21 7.05
CA LEU A 97 1.87 2.84 7.02
C LEU A 97 1.57 1.69 7.97
N LEU A 98 0.40 1.74 8.59
CA LEU A 98 -0.26 0.61 9.24
C LEU A 98 -1.62 0.37 8.59
N GLN A 99 -2.05 -0.88 8.51
CA GLN A 99 -3.32 -1.23 7.89
C GLN A 99 -4.48 -0.59 8.67
N ASN A 100 -5.36 0.13 7.96
CA ASN A 100 -6.58 0.67 8.54
C ASN A 100 -7.68 -0.41 8.52
N VAL A 101 -8.43 -0.51 9.60
CA VAL A 101 -9.56 -1.42 9.76
C VAL A 101 -10.78 -0.69 10.32
N ILE A 102 -11.94 -0.95 9.75
CA ILE A 102 -13.21 -0.35 10.15
C ILE A 102 -14.28 -1.43 10.34
N SER A 103 -15.31 -1.10 11.11
CA SER A 103 -16.53 -1.91 11.24
C SER A 103 -17.68 -1.18 10.57
N ILE A 104 -18.38 -1.85 9.65
CA ILE A 104 -19.58 -1.32 9.00
C ILE A 104 -20.69 -2.33 9.25
N LYS A 105 -21.73 -1.94 9.99
CA LYS A 105 -22.88 -2.80 10.33
C LYS A 105 -22.47 -4.15 10.95
N GLY A 106 -21.39 -4.17 11.75
CA GLY A 106 -20.85 -5.37 12.39
C GLY A 106 -19.92 -6.21 11.51
N GLU A 107 -19.70 -5.81 10.25
CA GLU A 107 -18.71 -6.44 9.37
C GLU A 107 -17.41 -5.66 9.34
N THR A 108 -16.31 -6.35 9.61
CA THR A 108 -14.99 -5.74 9.60
C THR A 108 -14.34 -5.79 8.22
N LYS A 109 -13.76 -4.66 7.82
CA LYS A 109 -13.10 -4.52 6.54
C LYS A 109 -11.81 -3.71 6.67
N PHE A 110 -10.81 -4.08 5.87
CA PHE A 110 -9.61 -3.26 5.64
C PHE A 110 -9.92 -2.14 4.66
N ALA A 111 -9.69 -0.89 5.07
CA ALA A 111 -10.13 0.31 4.37
C ALA A 111 -8.97 1.31 4.20
N GLY A 112 -7.95 0.91 3.45
CA GLY A 112 -6.75 1.73 3.22
C GLY A 112 -5.74 1.64 4.37
N ALA A 113 -5.04 2.72 4.69
CA ALA A 113 -3.94 2.69 5.67
C ALA A 113 -3.84 3.95 6.52
N ALA A 114 -3.43 3.79 7.77
CA ALA A 114 -3.06 4.87 8.66
C ALA A 114 -1.63 5.37 8.34
N VAL A 115 -1.47 6.68 8.19
CA VAL A 115 -0.18 7.34 7.95
C VAL A 115 0.44 7.75 9.28
N ILE A 116 1.50 7.07 9.67
CA ILE A 116 2.23 7.34 10.92
C ILE A 116 3.47 8.18 10.63
N LYS A 117 3.57 9.34 11.27
CA LYS A 117 4.75 10.22 11.15
C LYS A 117 5.91 9.65 11.95
N GLY A 118 7.01 9.31 11.29
CA GLY A 118 8.13 8.60 11.92
C GLY A 118 8.74 9.33 13.13
N LYS A 119 8.89 10.66 13.05
CA LYS A 119 9.47 11.47 14.13
C LYS A 119 8.63 11.48 15.42
N THR A 120 7.31 11.49 15.29
CA THR A 120 6.39 11.60 16.45
C THR A 120 5.77 10.25 16.83
N LYS A 121 5.82 9.28 15.92
CA LYS A 121 5.13 7.98 15.98
C LYS A 121 3.63 8.15 16.21
N LYS A 122 3.06 9.25 15.71
CA LYS A 122 1.63 9.60 15.80
C LYS A 122 0.95 9.54 14.43
N LEU A 123 -0.37 9.42 14.46
CA LEU A 123 -1.23 9.38 13.28
C LEU A 123 -1.37 10.78 12.66
N MET A 124 -1.03 10.90 11.38
CA MET A 124 -1.29 12.11 10.59
C MET A 124 -2.68 12.07 9.97
N GLY A 125 -3.02 10.95 9.35
CA GLY A 125 -4.27 10.79 8.63
C GLY A 125 -4.37 9.40 8.00
N PHE A 126 -5.27 9.26 7.04
CA PHE A 126 -5.53 8.00 6.38
C PHE A 126 -5.33 8.11 4.87
N LEU A 127 -4.79 7.04 4.29
CA LEU A 127 -4.96 6.73 2.89
C LEU A 127 -6.22 5.89 2.72
N ASN A 128 -7.04 6.20 1.73
CA ASN A 128 -8.13 5.32 1.30
C ASN A 128 -7.57 4.12 0.51
N GLU A 129 -8.45 3.24 0.02
CA GLU A 129 -8.05 2.04 -0.72
C GLU A 129 -7.28 2.34 -2.02
N GLN A 130 -7.72 3.33 -2.80
CA GLN A 130 -7.08 3.71 -4.08
C GLN A 130 -5.73 4.39 -3.84
N GLU A 131 -5.65 5.25 -2.83
CA GLU A 131 -4.40 5.91 -2.42
C GLU A 131 -3.38 4.87 -1.94
N LEU A 132 -3.82 3.92 -1.11
CA LEU A 132 -2.96 2.82 -0.67
C LEU A 132 -2.47 1.98 -1.85
N GLU A 133 -3.35 1.68 -2.81
CA GLU A 133 -2.99 0.98 -4.04
C GLU A 133 -1.89 1.74 -4.82
N GLY A 134 -2.00 3.06 -4.94
CA GLY A 134 -0.94 3.90 -5.50
C GLY A 134 0.42 3.75 -4.79
N VAL A 135 0.44 3.64 -3.45
CA VAL A 135 1.69 3.39 -2.71
C VAL A 135 2.25 1.99 -3.00
N VAL A 136 1.38 0.98 -3.14
CA VAL A 136 1.80 -0.38 -3.48
C VAL A 136 2.47 -0.42 -4.86
N TRP A 137 1.92 0.30 -5.83
CA TRP A 137 2.50 0.48 -7.16
C TRP A 137 3.89 1.15 -7.12
N ILE A 138 4.05 2.22 -6.34
CA ILE A 138 5.35 2.91 -6.17
C ILE A 138 6.38 2.01 -5.47
N ASN A 139 5.96 1.20 -4.50
CA ASN A 139 6.88 0.32 -3.77
C ASN A 139 7.33 -0.90 -4.58
N GLY A 140 6.52 -1.35 -5.56
CA GLY A 140 6.90 -2.39 -6.53
C GLY A 140 7.30 -3.74 -5.95
N LYS A 141 6.71 -4.13 -4.81
CA LYS A 141 6.98 -5.41 -4.13
C LYS A 141 5.69 -6.22 -3.97
N ARG A 142 5.00 -6.47 -5.08
CA ARG A 142 3.73 -7.19 -5.07
C ARG A 142 3.61 -8.18 -6.22
N ASN A 143 3.12 -9.37 -5.87
CA ASN A 143 2.63 -10.37 -6.79
C ASN A 143 1.13 -10.54 -6.49
N GLY A 144 0.28 -10.41 -7.50
CA GLY A 144 -1.17 -10.52 -7.31
C GLY A 144 -1.88 -9.19 -6.99
N GLY A 145 -3.19 -9.19 -7.24
CA GLY A 145 -4.04 -8.01 -7.18
C GLY A 145 -4.79 -7.80 -8.48
N VAL A 146 -5.72 -6.85 -8.48
CA VAL A 146 -6.54 -6.55 -9.65
C VAL A 146 -6.63 -5.03 -9.79
N VAL A 147 -6.34 -4.53 -10.99
CA VAL A 147 -6.69 -3.17 -11.39
C VAL A 147 -7.96 -3.23 -12.23
N LYS A 148 -8.90 -2.35 -11.90
CA LYS A 148 -10.12 -2.16 -12.68
C LYS A 148 -10.07 -0.79 -13.32
N THR A 149 -10.23 -0.74 -14.63
CA THR A 149 -10.32 0.50 -15.39
C THR A 149 -11.35 0.34 -16.49
N PHE A 150 -11.53 1.35 -17.32
CA PHE A 150 -12.42 1.28 -18.46
C PHE A 150 -11.67 1.65 -19.72
N ASP A 151 -11.96 0.91 -20.77
CA ASP A 151 -11.55 1.29 -22.09
C ASP A 151 -12.25 2.62 -22.48
N LYS A 152 -11.49 3.55 -23.05
CA LYS A 152 -12.00 4.92 -23.26
C LYS A 152 -13.02 5.02 -24.37
N GLU A 153 -12.91 4.23 -25.43
CA GLU A 153 -13.80 4.35 -26.60
C GLU A 153 -15.01 3.44 -26.48
N SER A 154 -14.82 2.17 -26.11
CA SER A 154 -15.89 1.18 -25.96
C SER A 154 -16.61 1.28 -24.62
N LYS A 155 -16.04 1.98 -23.63
CA LYS A 155 -16.55 2.07 -22.25
C LYS A 155 -16.66 0.72 -21.52
N LYS A 156 -16.04 -0.34 -22.06
CA LYS A 156 -16.03 -1.66 -21.45
C LYS A 156 -15.11 -1.70 -20.24
N LEU A 157 -15.47 -2.54 -19.27
CA LEU A 157 -14.72 -2.73 -18.04
C LEU A 157 -13.47 -3.57 -18.32
N ILE A 158 -12.30 -3.05 -17.99
CA ILE A 158 -11.03 -3.77 -18.07
C ILE A 158 -10.71 -4.29 -16.67
N ILE A 159 -10.48 -5.60 -16.57
CA ILE A 159 -10.01 -6.24 -15.34
C ILE A 159 -8.63 -6.83 -15.61
N TYR A 160 -7.61 -6.15 -15.10
CA TYR A 160 -6.22 -6.58 -15.19
C TYR A 160 -5.81 -7.30 -13.90
N GLU A 161 -5.55 -8.60 -14.00
CA GLU A 161 -5.01 -9.41 -12.92
C GLU A 161 -3.47 -9.32 -12.92
N ILE A 162 -2.94 -8.77 -11.84
CA ILE A 162 -1.52 -8.51 -11.69
C ILE A 162 -0.79 -9.82 -11.39
N LYS A 163 0.20 -10.19 -12.20
CA LYS A 163 1.12 -11.28 -11.89
C LYS A 163 2.31 -10.77 -11.09
N SER A 164 2.91 -9.66 -11.52
CA SER A 164 4.01 -9.02 -10.79
C SER A 164 4.06 -7.52 -11.03
N ILE A 165 4.49 -6.78 -10.01
CA ILE A 165 4.84 -5.35 -10.10
C ILE A 165 6.29 -5.22 -9.66
N LYS A 166 7.10 -4.57 -10.50
CA LYS A 166 8.47 -4.15 -10.17
C LYS A 166 8.51 -2.63 -10.22
N SER A 167 9.12 -2.00 -9.21
CA SER A 167 9.33 -0.55 -9.22
C SER A 167 10.72 -0.18 -8.76
N LYS A 168 11.27 0.86 -9.41
CA LYS A 168 12.56 1.43 -9.11
C LYS A 168 12.45 2.95 -9.00
N ILE A 169 12.70 3.46 -7.81
CA ILE A 169 12.80 4.90 -7.52
C ILE A 169 14.27 5.31 -7.73
N ILE A 170 14.50 6.26 -8.64
CA ILE A 170 15.82 6.71 -9.08
C ILE A 170 15.99 8.18 -8.70
N PRO A 171 16.81 8.52 -7.69
CA PRO A 171 17.10 9.90 -7.34
C PRO A 171 18.09 10.55 -8.31
N HIS A 172 17.78 11.77 -8.72
CA HIS A 172 18.64 12.66 -9.48
C HIS A 172 19.02 13.87 -8.62
N VAL A 173 20.29 14.25 -8.66
CA VAL A 173 20.83 15.40 -7.93
C VAL A 173 21.61 16.26 -8.91
N ASN A 174 21.17 17.51 -9.10
CA ASN A 174 21.91 18.53 -9.85
C ASN A 174 22.10 19.76 -8.95
N GLY A 175 23.30 19.92 -8.40
CA GLY A 175 23.58 20.91 -7.37
C GLY A 175 22.69 20.68 -6.14
N ASN A 176 21.81 21.64 -5.86
CA ASN A 176 20.84 21.57 -4.76
C ASN A 176 19.46 21.05 -5.18
N ASN A 177 19.25 20.80 -6.48
CA ASN A 177 17.97 20.32 -6.99
C ASN A 177 17.91 18.80 -6.90
N ILE A 178 16.90 18.30 -6.20
CA ILE A 178 16.58 16.88 -6.08
C ILE A 178 15.33 16.60 -6.90
N SER A 179 15.36 15.56 -7.73
CA SER A 179 14.18 15.01 -8.41
C SER A 179 14.23 13.49 -8.40
N PHE A 180 13.10 12.85 -8.74
CA PHE A 180 13.05 11.39 -8.88
C PHE A 180 12.36 10.98 -10.17
N ASP A 181 12.87 9.90 -10.76
CA ASP A 181 12.11 9.09 -11.70
C ASP A 181 11.66 7.81 -10.98
N VAL A 182 10.41 7.40 -11.20
CA VAL A 182 9.85 6.15 -10.69
C VAL A 182 9.46 5.31 -11.90
N ASN A 183 10.24 4.25 -12.13
CA ASN A 183 10.00 3.30 -13.20
C ASN A 183 9.18 2.14 -12.63
N ILE A 184 8.02 1.88 -13.19
CA ILE A 184 7.08 0.84 -12.79
C ILE A 184 6.86 -0.07 -13.98
N GLU A 185 7.12 -1.35 -13.80
CA GLU A 185 6.87 -2.40 -14.78
C GLU A 185 5.88 -3.40 -14.16
N SER A 186 4.86 -3.79 -14.93
CA SER A 186 3.91 -4.79 -14.49
C SER A 186 3.59 -5.80 -15.58
N GLU A 187 3.57 -7.06 -15.18
CA GLU A 187 3.13 -8.17 -16.00
C GLU A 187 1.85 -8.74 -15.41
N GLY A 188 0.92 -9.14 -16.26
CA GLY A 188 -0.38 -9.65 -15.82
C GLY A 188 -1.24 -10.12 -16.98
N ARG A 189 -2.51 -10.33 -16.70
CA ARG A 189 -3.47 -10.88 -17.66
C ARG A 189 -4.82 -10.18 -17.61
N LEU A 190 -5.56 -10.25 -18.70
CA LEU A 190 -6.94 -9.78 -18.73
C LEU A 190 -7.89 -10.88 -18.26
N SER A 191 -8.86 -10.52 -17.43
CA SER A 191 -9.92 -11.43 -16.99
C SER A 191 -11.07 -11.58 -18.03
N GLU A 192 -10.97 -10.94 -19.20
CA GLU A 192 -12.10 -10.79 -20.14
C GLU A 192 -12.09 -11.74 -21.36
N ASN A 193 -13.30 -11.96 -21.89
CA ASN A 193 -13.70 -12.95 -22.90
C ASN A 193 -14.31 -12.29 -24.17
N TRP A 194 -13.68 -11.25 -24.73
CA TRP A 194 -14.31 -10.44 -25.79
C TRP A 194 -13.47 -10.22 -27.05
N MET A 195 -12.63 -11.17 -27.47
CA MET A 195 -11.94 -11.02 -28.76
C MET A 195 -12.73 -11.63 -29.92
N GLN A 196 -13.04 -10.77 -30.90
CA GLN A 196 -13.23 -11.17 -32.30
C GLN A 196 -11.86 -11.56 -32.85
N SER A 197 -11.80 -12.67 -33.58
CA SER A 197 -10.55 -13.32 -33.99
C SER A 197 -9.79 -12.58 -35.11
N GLY A 198 -8.50 -12.30 -34.88
CA GLY A 198 -7.50 -11.85 -35.88
C GLY A 198 -6.21 -11.35 -35.21
N LYS A 199 -5.02 -11.76 -35.69
CA LYS A 199 -3.71 -11.46 -35.04
C LYS A 199 -3.37 -9.96 -34.97
N ASP A 200 -3.73 -9.20 -36.00
CA ASP A 200 -3.45 -7.75 -36.04
C ASP A 200 -4.39 -6.97 -35.10
N PHE A 201 -5.67 -7.38 -35.06
CA PHE A 201 -6.64 -6.88 -34.09
C PHE A 201 -6.22 -7.19 -32.64
N GLU A 202 -5.62 -8.37 -32.40
CA GLU A 202 -5.11 -8.79 -31.09
C GLU A 202 -3.99 -7.85 -30.60
N ASN A 203 -3.05 -7.47 -31.46
CA ASN A 203 -1.94 -6.57 -31.09
C ASN A 203 -2.38 -5.12 -30.80
N GLU A 204 -3.26 -4.55 -31.63
CA GLU A 204 -3.76 -3.19 -31.41
C GLU A 204 -4.66 -3.11 -30.17
N PHE A 205 -5.51 -4.13 -29.99
CA PHE A 205 -6.35 -4.27 -28.80
C PHE A 205 -5.50 -4.35 -27.53
N LEU A 206 -4.51 -5.25 -27.46
CA LEU A 206 -3.67 -5.40 -26.26
C LEU A 206 -2.94 -4.10 -25.92
N LYS A 207 -2.33 -3.41 -26.90
CA LYS A 207 -1.66 -2.13 -26.66
C LYS A 207 -2.62 -1.07 -26.12
N ARG A 208 -3.85 -1.05 -26.60
CA ARG A 208 -4.87 -0.11 -26.13
C ARG A 208 -5.27 -0.39 -24.68
N GLU A 209 -5.45 -1.66 -24.33
CA GLU A 209 -5.75 -2.11 -22.97
C GLU A 209 -4.59 -1.80 -22.02
N GLU A 210 -3.35 -2.08 -22.41
CA GLU A 210 -2.13 -1.72 -21.70
C GLU A 210 -2.09 -0.21 -21.41
N ASN A 211 -2.30 0.62 -22.44
CA ASN A 211 -2.35 2.07 -22.30
C ASN A 211 -3.46 2.55 -21.34
N ALA A 212 -4.61 1.88 -21.31
CA ALA A 212 -5.70 2.22 -20.38
C ALA A 212 -5.32 1.88 -18.93
N ILE A 213 -4.69 0.73 -18.71
CA ILE A 213 -4.18 0.31 -17.40
C ILE A 213 -3.05 1.23 -16.94
N GLU A 214 -2.09 1.55 -17.80
CA GLU A 214 -1.00 2.49 -17.52
C GLU A 214 -1.52 3.86 -17.08
N LYS A 215 -2.54 4.37 -17.75
CA LYS A 215 -3.19 5.65 -17.38
C LYS A 215 -3.83 5.58 -16.00
N GLU A 216 -4.50 4.48 -15.66
CA GLU A 216 -5.09 4.28 -14.33
C GLU A 216 -4.01 4.20 -13.25
N VAL A 217 -2.97 3.39 -13.46
CA VAL A 217 -1.83 3.30 -12.53
C VAL A 217 -1.16 4.68 -12.38
N LYS A 218 -1.00 5.43 -13.48
CA LYS A 218 -0.46 6.79 -13.46
C LYS A 218 -1.31 7.72 -12.62
N HIS A 219 -2.63 7.64 -12.75
CA HIS A 219 -3.56 8.41 -11.94
C HIS A 219 -3.42 8.07 -10.45
N LEU A 220 -3.41 6.77 -10.09
CA LEU A 220 -3.27 6.31 -8.71
C LEU A 220 -1.98 6.81 -8.04
N VAL A 221 -0.83 6.67 -8.71
CA VAL A 221 0.47 7.09 -8.15
C VAL A 221 0.59 8.61 -8.02
N HIS A 222 0.06 9.38 -8.98
CA HIS A 222 0.05 10.84 -8.88
C HIS A 222 -0.89 11.32 -7.77
N HIS A 223 -2.07 10.71 -7.66
CA HIS A 223 -3.07 11.06 -6.66
C HIS A 223 -2.51 10.91 -5.24
N VAL A 224 -1.95 9.72 -4.92
CA VAL A 224 -1.38 9.51 -3.59
C VAL A 224 -0.15 10.37 -3.34
N THR A 225 0.70 10.58 -4.36
CA THR A 225 1.91 11.40 -4.23
C THR A 225 1.56 12.86 -3.91
N LYS A 226 0.55 13.41 -4.58
CA LYS A 226 0.03 14.74 -4.27
C LYS A 226 -0.42 14.82 -2.82
N LYS A 227 -1.14 13.81 -2.32
CA LYS A 227 -1.62 13.76 -0.93
C LYS A 227 -0.46 13.75 0.07
N ILE A 228 0.50 12.84 -0.10
CA ILE A 228 1.61 12.70 0.85
C ILE A 228 2.60 13.89 0.78
N GLN A 229 2.72 14.57 -0.37
CA GLN A 229 3.55 15.78 -0.50
C GLN A 229 2.86 17.06 -0.03
N LYS A 230 1.56 17.22 -0.29
CA LYS A 230 0.86 18.50 -0.08
C LYS A 230 0.04 18.54 1.20
N GLU A 231 -0.64 17.45 1.53
CA GLU A 231 -1.53 17.39 2.70
C GLU A 231 -0.77 16.90 3.93
N TYR A 232 -0.05 15.78 3.81
CA TYR A 232 0.63 15.18 4.97
C TYR A 232 2.08 15.60 5.13
N GLN A 233 2.75 16.01 4.06
CA GLN A 233 4.17 16.38 4.03
C GLN A 233 5.06 15.30 4.68
N VAL A 234 4.86 14.05 4.28
CA VAL A 234 5.63 12.91 4.81
C VAL A 234 6.02 11.94 3.71
N ASP A 235 7.26 11.48 3.76
CA ASP A 235 7.71 10.40 2.88
C ASP A 235 7.41 9.02 3.51
N ILE A 236 6.38 8.36 2.98
CA ILE A 236 6.01 6.98 3.34
C ILE A 236 6.38 5.94 2.27
N ALA A 237 6.82 6.40 1.09
CA ALA A 237 7.14 5.55 -0.06
C ALA A 237 8.64 5.26 -0.19
N GLY A 238 9.48 5.89 0.65
CA GLY A 238 10.89 5.57 0.78
C GLY A 238 11.79 6.33 -0.19
N PHE A 239 11.36 7.48 -0.71
CA PHE A 239 12.16 8.34 -1.58
C PHE A 239 13.45 8.79 -0.90
N GLY A 240 13.38 9.20 0.37
CA GLY A 240 14.52 9.64 1.17
C GLY A 240 15.51 8.51 1.43
N ASN A 241 15.02 7.28 1.58
CA ASN A 241 15.88 6.12 1.70
C ASN A 241 16.66 5.85 0.40
N GLN A 242 16.04 6.04 -0.76
CA GLN A 242 16.74 5.91 -2.04
C GLN A 242 17.77 7.01 -2.25
N LEU A 243 17.42 8.26 -1.88
CA LEU A 243 18.38 9.37 -1.88
C LEU A 243 19.56 9.10 -0.95
N ARG A 244 19.31 8.58 0.25
CA ARG A 244 20.35 8.18 1.21
C ARG A 244 21.30 7.13 0.64
N ILE A 245 20.77 6.13 -0.05
CA ILE A 245 21.56 5.03 -0.63
C ILE A 245 22.40 5.53 -1.81
N LYS A 246 21.82 6.32 -2.71
CA LYS A 246 22.48 6.71 -3.97
C LYS A 246 23.29 8.00 -3.88
N HIS A 247 22.88 8.95 -3.05
CA HIS A 247 23.50 10.27 -2.88
C HIS A 247 23.66 10.62 -1.40
N PRO A 248 24.49 9.86 -0.63
CA PRO A 248 24.61 10.02 0.82
C PRO A 248 25.05 11.44 1.24
N ARG A 249 25.95 12.08 0.47
CA ARG A 249 26.38 13.47 0.74
C ARG A 249 25.23 14.47 0.67
N THR A 250 24.33 14.31 -0.30
CA THR A 250 23.14 15.16 -0.43
C THR A 250 22.14 14.86 0.68
N TRP A 251 21.94 13.58 0.99
CA TRP A 251 21.09 13.16 2.10
C TRP A 251 21.52 13.79 3.43
N GLU A 252 22.81 13.81 3.75
CA GLU A 252 23.32 14.40 4.99
C GLU A 252 22.91 15.89 5.17
N LYS A 253 22.81 16.63 4.06
CA LYS A 253 22.38 18.04 4.08
C LYS A 253 20.88 18.20 4.34
N VAL A 254 20.05 17.28 3.82
CA VAL A 254 18.58 17.42 3.85
C VAL A 254 17.89 16.57 4.92
N LYS A 255 18.56 15.56 5.50
CA LYS A 255 17.95 14.55 6.38
C LYS A 255 17.14 15.12 7.54
N LYS A 256 17.58 16.25 8.12
CA LYS A 256 16.89 16.89 9.24
C LYS A 256 15.51 17.45 8.82
N ASN A 257 15.42 17.99 7.61
CA ASN A 257 14.24 18.64 7.05
C ASN A 257 13.63 17.87 5.86
N TRP A 258 13.91 16.56 5.77
CA TRP A 258 13.57 15.76 4.59
C TRP A 258 12.10 15.88 4.19
N ASP A 259 11.17 15.80 5.13
CA ASP A 259 9.73 15.94 4.89
C ASP A 259 9.37 17.26 4.17
N GLN A 260 10.01 18.37 4.55
CA GLN A 260 9.79 19.68 3.92
C GLN A 260 10.40 19.73 2.51
N THR A 261 11.59 19.16 2.33
CA THR A 261 12.22 19.02 1.02
C THR A 261 11.35 18.16 0.11
N PHE A 262 10.99 16.95 0.55
CA PHE A 262 10.16 15.97 -0.16
C PHE A 262 8.86 16.57 -0.68
N SER A 263 8.20 17.43 0.11
CA SER A 263 6.94 18.10 -0.25
C SER A 263 7.01 18.97 -1.51
N LYS A 264 8.23 19.31 -1.96
CA LYS A 264 8.51 20.15 -3.13
C LYS A 264 9.25 19.41 -4.24
N VAL A 265 9.71 18.18 -4.00
CA VAL A 265 10.52 17.44 -4.97
C VAL A 265 9.68 17.03 -6.18
N PRO A 266 10.12 17.35 -7.42
CA PRO A 266 9.50 16.82 -8.63
C PRO A 266 9.70 15.31 -8.75
N ILE A 267 8.63 14.59 -9.10
CA ILE A 267 8.65 13.15 -9.33
C ILE A 267 8.01 12.86 -10.69
N LYS A 268 8.72 12.13 -11.56
CA LYS A 268 8.22 11.65 -12.84
C LYS A 268 7.96 10.15 -12.76
N TYR A 269 6.88 9.71 -13.40
CA TYR A 269 6.48 8.29 -13.42
C TYR A 269 6.55 7.76 -14.84
N HIS A 270 7.27 6.66 -15.00
CA HIS A 270 7.34 5.86 -16.22
C HIS A 270 6.70 4.52 -15.91
N ILE A 271 5.56 4.23 -16.54
CA ILE A 271 4.78 3.02 -16.28
C ILE A 271 4.71 2.25 -17.58
N ASN A 272 5.07 0.97 -17.52
CA ASN A 272 4.99 0.03 -18.62
C ASN A 272 4.19 -1.19 -18.15
N VAL A 273 3.10 -1.49 -18.84
CA VAL A 273 2.26 -2.66 -18.56
C VAL A 273 2.39 -3.64 -19.73
N THR A 274 2.58 -4.91 -19.41
CA THR A 274 2.59 -5.99 -20.40
C THR A 274 1.52 -7.01 -20.06
N ILE A 275 0.60 -7.21 -21.00
CA ILE A 275 -0.42 -8.25 -20.93
C ILE A 275 0.16 -9.54 -21.55
N GLN A 276 0.31 -10.58 -20.73
CA GLN A 276 0.91 -11.85 -21.14
C GLN A 276 -0.12 -12.82 -21.73
N ASP A 277 -1.31 -12.81 -21.16
CA ASP A 277 -2.40 -13.67 -21.59
C ASP A 277 -3.77 -13.05 -21.25
N TYR A 278 -4.80 -13.69 -21.75
CA TYR A 278 -6.21 -13.45 -21.43
C TYR A 278 -6.78 -14.76 -20.89
N GLY A 279 -7.76 -14.66 -19.99
CA GLY A 279 -8.35 -15.81 -19.29
C GLY A 279 -8.73 -16.98 -20.20
N ALA A 280 -8.66 -18.20 -19.67
CA ALA A 280 -8.89 -19.43 -20.43
C ALA A 280 -10.36 -19.57 -20.88
N SER A 281 -10.62 -19.41 -22.18
CA SER A 281 -11.73 -20.10 -22.85
C SER A 281 -11.42 -20.38 -24.33
N SER A 282 -10.29 -21.01 -24.61
CA SER A 282 -10.06 -21.70 -25.88
C SER A 282 -10.25 -23.22 -25.74
N LEU A 283 -11.25 -23.66 -24.97
CA LEU A 283 -11.84 -24.98 -25.21
C LEU A 283 -12.78 -24.83 -26.40
N LYS A 284 -12.20 -24.95 -27.61
CA LYS A 284 -12.97 -25.26 -28.81
C LYS A 284 -13.77 -26.54 -28.52
N ARG A 285 -15.09 -26.42 -28.48
CA ARG A 285 -15.97 -27.55 -28.84
C ARG A 285 -16.20 -27.50 -30.34
#